data_AF-A0A6N9NTP6-F1
#
_entry.id   AF-A0A6N9NTP6-F1
#
_cell.length_a   1.000
_cell.length_b   1.000
_cell.length_c   1.000
_cell.angle_alpha   90.00
_cell.angle_beta   90.00
_cell.angle_gamma   90.00
#
_symmetry.space_group_name_H-M   'P 1'
#
loop_
_entity.id
_entity.type
_entity.pdbx_description
1 polymer ?
#
loop_
_entity_poly.entity_id
_entity_poly.type
_entity_poly.pdbx_seq_one_letter_code
_entity_poly.pdbx_strand_id
1 'polypeptide(L)' 'MAFSEDIKRIRRKALMTQEDFAKEIGVSCITVTRWETGKAKPNLKTMRKIDDYCKKNEIDFDISEQIDE' A
#
# COMPACT_ATOMS: atom_id res chain seq x y z
N MET A 1 1.79 11.75 -8.09
CA MET A 1 2.46 11.64 -6.77
C MET A 1 3.34 10.38 -6.81
N ALA A 2 4.36 10.27 -5.97
CA ALA A 2 5.14 9.03 -5.93
C ALA A 2 4.34 7.94 -5.23
N PHE A 3 4.26 6.74 -5.84
CA PHE A 3 3.55 5.57 -5.29
C PHE A 3 3.87 5.27 -3.82
N SER A 4 5.11 5.53 -3.40
CA SER A 4 5.57 5.38 -2.02
C SER A 4 4.80 6.26 -1.02
N GLU A 5 4.44 7.47 -1.42
CA GLU A 5 3.66 8.40 -0.59
C GLU A 5 2.18 8.00 -0.56
N ASP A 6 1.65 7.42 -1.63
CA ASP A 6 0.27 6.95 -1.66
C ASP A 6 0.06 5.76 -0.70
N ILE A 7 0.98 4.79 -0.67
CA ILE A 7 0.95 3.71 0.33
C ILE A 7 0.97 4.25 1.76
N LYS A 8 1.86 5.21 2.02
CA LYS A 8 1.96 5.85 3.33
C LYS A 8 0.68 6.60 3.70
N ARG A 9 0.01 7.23 2.72
CA ARG A 9 -1.28 7.89 2.89
C ARG A 9 -2.39 6.89 3.22
N ILE A 10 -2.49 5.78 2.48
CA ILE A 10 -3.46 4.70 2.76
C ILE A 10 -3.33 4.23 4.20
N ARG A 11 -2.11 3.84 4.62
CA ARG A 11 -1.86 3.35 5.97
C ARG A 11 -2.23 4.38 7.04
N ARG A 12 -1.88 5.66 6.83
CA ARG A 12 -2.19 6.74 7.78
C ARG A 12 -3.69 7.03 7.85
N LYS A 13 -4.41 6.99 6.72
CA LYS A 13 -5.88 7.10 6.70
C LYS A 13 -6.54 5.99 7.51
N ALA A 14 -5.95 4.80 7.51
CA ALA A 14 -6.38 3.68 8.32
C ALA A 14 -5.91 3.69 9.79
N LEU A 15 -5.17 4.72 10.21
CA LEU A 15 -4.60 4.82 11.57
C LEU A 15 -3.72 3.62 11.97
N MET A 16 -3.08 2.98 11.00
CA MET A 16 -2.27 1.77 11.22
C MET A 16 -0.77 2.06 11.35
N THR A 17 -0.09 1.25 12.17
CA THR A 17 1.38 1.18 12.12
C THR A 17 1.84 0.43 10.85
N GLN A 18 3.12 0.53 10.50
CA GLN A 18 3.66 -0.25 9.37
C GLN A 18 3.52 -1.76 9.60
N GLU A 19 3.59 -2.21 10.86
CA GLU A 19 3.40 -3.62 11.23
C GLU A 19 1.95 -4.07 11.05
N ASP A 20 0.98 -3.26 11.46
CA ASP A 20 -0.44 -3.60 11.32
C ASP A 20 -0.85 -3.68 9.85
N PHE A 21 -0.40 -2.69 9.06
CA PHE A 21 -0.65 -2.70 7.62
C PHE A 21 0.03 -3.89 6.94
N ALA A 22 1.25 -4.24 7.35
CA ALA A 22 1.94 -5.42 6.83
C ALA A 22 1.18 -6.72 7.13
N LYS A 23 0.62 -6.86 8.35
CA LYS A 23 -0.20 -8.01 8.74
C LYS A 23 -1.48 -8.09 7.91
N GLU A 24 -2.17 -6.97 7.72
CA GLU A 24 -3.41 -6.89 6.94
C GLU A 24 -3.19 -7.27 5.46
N ILE A 25 -2.12 -6.77 4.85
CA ILE A 25 -1.76 -7.11 3.46
C ILE A 25 -1.11 -8.51 3.36
N GLY A 26 -0.62 -9.06 4.48
CA GLY A 26 0.07 -10.35 4.54
C GLY A 26 1.48 -10.28 3.92
N VAL A 27 2.25 -9.28 4.30
CA VAL A 27 3.67 -9.08 3.95
C VAL A 27 4.50 -8.78 5.20
N SER A 28 5.82 -8.65 5.06
CA SER A 28 6.67 -8.24 6.18
C SER A 28 6.64 -6.73 6.40
N CYS A 29 6.83 -6.27 7.64
CA CYS A 29 6.94 -4.84 7.96
C CYS A 29 8.05 -4.14 7.13
N ILE A 30 9.19 -4.81 6.95
CA ILE A 30 10.31 -4.32 6.12
C ILE A 30 9.88 -4.09 4.67
N THR A 31 8.99 -4.94 4.14
CA THR A 31 8.42 -4.78 2.80
C THR A 31 7.63 -3.47 2.70
N VAL A 32 6.78 -3.17 3.68
CA VAL A 32 6.03 -1.91 3.76
C VAL A 32 6.98 -0.71 3.87
N THR A 33 8.01 -0.79 4.73
CA THR A 33 9.01 0.29 4.83
C THR A 33 9.70 0.56 3.49
N ARG A 34 10.06 -0.50 2.73
CA ARG A 34 10.68 -0.33 1.41
C ARG A 34 9.74 0.33 0.41
N TRP A 35 8.45 0.02 0.46
CA TRP A 35 7.45 0.70 -0.36
C TRP A 35 7.32 2.17 0.00
N GLU A 36 7.15 2.50 1.29
CA GLU A 36 6.99 3.89 1.75
C GLU A 36 8.25 4.74 1.57
N THR A 37 9.41 4.12 1.38
CA THR A 37 10.68 4.81 1.10
C THR A 37 11.05 4.80 -0.39
N GLY A 38 10.19 4.25 -1.26
CA GLY A 38 10.44 4.16 -2.70
C GLY A 38 11.55 3.20 -3.10
N LYS A 39 12.08 2.40 -2.17
CA LYS A 39 13.15 1.42 -2.41
C LYS A 39 12.67 0.16 -3.14
N ALA A 40 11.37 -0.09 -3.15
CA ALA A 40 10.74 -1.18 -3.90
C ALA A 40 9.29 -0.81 -4.25
N LYS A 41 8.75 -1.42 -5.30
CA LYS A 41 7.31 -1.41 -5.62
C LYS A 41 6.69 -2.79 -5.28
N PRO A 42 5.42 -2.86 -4.84
CA PRO A 42 4.68 -4.11 -4.70
C PRO A 42 4.49 -4.77 -6.07
N ASN A 43 4.42 -6.11 -6.08
CA ASN A 43 4.08 -6.84 -7.30
C ASN A 43 2.56 -6.83 -7.54
N LEU A 44 2.12 -7.26 -8.73
CA LEU A 44 0.69 -7.29 -9.11
C LEU A 44 -0.22 -8.01 -8.09
N LYS A 45 0.25 -9.12 -7.50
CA LYS A 45 -0.54 -9.86 -6.50
C LYS A 45 -0.76 -9.01 -5.25
N THR A 46 0.28 -8.32 -4.81
CA THR A 46 0.21 -7.45 -3.63
C THR A 46 -0.52 -6.15 -3.92
N MET A 47 -0.38 -5.60 -5.14
CA MET A 47 -1.17 -4.47 -5.62
C MET A 47 -2.67 -4.76 -5.50
N ARG A 48 -3.13 -5.94 -5.98
CA ARG A 48 -4.54 -6.35 -5.80
C ARG A 48 -4.98 -6.38 -4.34
N LYS A 49 -4.15 -6.89 -3.44
CA LYS A 49 -4.48 -6.89 -2.01
C LYS A 49 -4.63 -5.49 -1.43
N ILE A 50 -3.78 -4.55 -1.86
CA ILE A 50 -3.86 -3.16 -1.43
C ILE A 50 -5.15 -2.51 -1.98
N ASP A 51 -5.50 -2.79 -3.24
CA ASP A 51 -6.75 -2.33 -3.85
C ASP A 51 -8.00 -2.89 -3.13
N ASP A 52 -8.03 -4.19 -2.87
CA ASP A 52 -9.09 -4.85 -2.10
C ASP A 52 -9.23 -4.25 -0.70
N TYR A 53 -8.09 -3.98 -0.05
CA TYR A 53 -8.06 -3.31 1.26
C TYR A 53 -8.64 -1.89 1.18
N CYS A 54 -8.24 -1.10 0.18
CA CYS A 54 -8.72 0.27 0.03
C CYS A 54 -10.24 0.29 -0.21
N LYS A 55 -10.74 -0.59 -1.10
CA LYS A 55 -12.18 -0.75 -1.37
C LYS A 55 -12.97 -1.14 -0.13
N LYS A 56 -12.45 -2.07 0.68
CA LYS A 56 -13.10 -2.52 1.92
C LYS A 56 -13.18 -1.43 2.99
N ASN A 57 -12.21 -0.52 3.03
CA ASN A 57 -12.10 0.53 4.04
C ASN A 57 -12.54 1.91 3.52
N GLU A 58 -13.19 1.97 2.35
CA GLU A 58 -13.64 3.21 1.70
C GLU A 58 -12.51 4.25 1.54
N ILE A 59 -11.28 3.77 1.31
CA ILE A 59 -10.12 4.61 1.07
C ILE A 59 -10.06 4.94 -0.40
N ASP A 60 -10.24 6.22 -0.71
CA ASP A 60 -10.04 6.78 -2.05
C ASP A 60 -8.56 6.65 -2.47
N PHE A 61 -8.28 5.62 -3.28
CA PHE A 61 -7.00 5.30 -3.89
C PHE A 61 -7.24 4.58 -5.22
N ASP A 62 -6.70 5.13 -6.31
CA ASP A 62 -6.74 4.51 -7.62
C ASP A 62 -5.42 3.79 -7.92
N ILE A 63 -5.48 2.47 -8.02
CA ILE A 63 -4.32 1.64 -8.33
C ILE A 63 -4.01 1.59 -9.83
N SER A 64 -4.98 1.95 -10.69
CA SER A 64 -4.81 1.89 -12.15
C SER A 64 -3.76 2.87 -12.65
N GLU A 65 -3.65 4.05 -12.01
CA GLU A 65 -2.60 5.04 -12.28
C GLU A 65 -1.17 4.52 -12.02
N GLN A 66 -1.02 3.36 -11.36
CA GLN A 66 0.25 2.82 -10.88
C GLN A 66 0.68 1.55 -11.63
N ILE A 67 -0.18 1.04 -12.52
CA ILE A 67 0.08 -0.17 -13.34
C ILE A 67 0.74 0.20 -14.68
N ASP A 68 0.63 1.45 -15.12
CA ASP A 68 1.08 1.93 -16.43
C ASP A 68 2.49 2.59 -16.44
N GLU A 69 3.27 2.48 -15.35
CA GLU A 69 4.70 2.88 -15.26
C GLU A 69 5.65 1.68 -15.22
#